data_AF-A0A8J9US83-F1
#
_entry.id   AF-A0A8J9US83-F1
#
_cell.length_a   1.000
_cell.length_b   1.000
_cell.length_c   1.000
_cell.angle_alpha   90.00
_cell.angle_beta   90.00
_cell.angle_gamma   90.00
#
_symmetry.space_group_name_H-M   'P 1'
#
loop_
_entity.id
_entity.type
_entity.pdbx_description
1 polymer ?
#
loop_
_entity_poly.entity_id
_entity_poly.type
_entity_poly.pdbx_seq_one_letter_code
_entity_poly.pdbx_strand_id
1 'polypeptide(L)'
;MVEDSSLNSNKSKVKTTRPKAVYLWTEADVQKWLSRHCSDYYNLYWERFHEHDITGRALVRINDNTLLRMGITNKEHREAIWREILKLRLKTDIVEIRDLERRHYYFNYDL
;
A
#
# COMPACT_ATOMS: atom_id res chain seq x y z
N MET A 1 -16.53 -52.62 0.21
CA MET A 1 -15.38 -52.38 -0.69
C MET A 1 -15.77 -51.29 -1.65
N VAL A 2 -14.85 -50.34 -1.87
CA VAL A 2 -14.85 -49.14 -2.73
C VAL A 2 -15.71 -47.98 -2.20
N GLU A 3 -15.21 -47.09 -1.33
CA GLU A 3 -14.14 -46.06 -1.45
C GLU A 3 -14.50 -44.82 -2.27
N ASP A 4 -14.33 -43.68 -1.57
CA ASP A 4 -13.94 -42.33 -1.98
C ASP A 4 -14.80 -41.51 -2.97
N SER A 5 -15.42 -40.47 -2.41
CA SER A 5 -15.79 -39.26 -3.15
C SER A 5 -14.93 -38.11 -2.66
N SER A 6 -13.78 -37.97 -3.30
CA SER A 6 -12.81 -36.91 -3.06
C SER A 6 -13.43 -35.53 -3.32
N LEU A 7 -13.52 -34.71 -2.29
CA LEU A 7 -13.90 -33.31 -2.39
C LEU A 7 -12.78 -32.51 -3.05
N ASN A 8 -12.93 -32.26 -4.35
CA ASN A 8 -12.11 -31.39 -5.15
C ASN A 8 -12.27 -29.93 -4.68
N SER A 9 -11.43 -29.49 -3.73
CA SER A 9 -11.35 -28.08 -3.35
C SER A 9 -10.68 -27.31 -4.49
N ASN A 10 -11.50 -26.60 -5.25
CA ASN A 10 -11.08 -25.67 -6.28
C ASN A 10 -10.24 -24.56 -5.64
N LYS A 11 -8.92 -24.76 -5.57
CA LYS A 11 -7.96 -23.67 -5.38
C LYS A 11 -8.04 -22.77 -6.60
N SER A 12 -8.86 -21.72 -6.48
CA SER A 12 -8.90 -20.61 -7.43
C SER A 12 -7.50 -20.07 -7.61
N LYS A 13 -6.93 -20.31 -8.80
CA LYS A 13 -5.64 -19.77 -9.24
C LYS A 13 -5.65 -18.27 -9.03
N VAL A 14 -4.83 -17.78 -8.09
CA VAL A 14 -4.64 -16.35 -7.85
C VAL A 14 -4.05 -15.76 -9.13
N LYS A 15 -4.89 -15.15 -9.96
CA LYS A 15 -4.43 -14.32 -11.08
C LYS A 15 -3.56 -13.25 -10.45
N THR A 16 -2.27 -13.20 -10.82
CA THR A 16 -1.33 -12.19 -10.37
C THR A 16 -1.71 -10.84 -10.99
N THR A 17 -2.78 -10.25 -10.48
CA THR A 17 -3.21 -8.91 -10.86
C THR A 17 -2.15 -7.92 -10.39
N ARG A 18 -1.71 -7.06 -11.30
CA ARG A 18 -0.76 -5.98 -11.02
C ARG A 18 -1.18 -5.22 -9.75
N PRO A 19 -0.24 -4.90 -8.84
CA PRO A 19 -0.56 -4.13 -7.65
C PRO A 19 -1.25 -2.81 -7.99
N LYS A 20 -2.31 -2.47 -7.25
CA LYS A 20 -3.02 -1.20 -7.37
C LYS A 20 -2.05 -0.05 -7.08
N ALA A 21 -1.98 0.94 -7.97
CA ALA A 21 -1.14 2.12 -7.76
C ALA A 21 -1.59 2.91 -6.54
N VAL A 22 -0.63 3.50 -5.81
CA VAL A 22 -0.91 4.18 -4.53
C VAL A 22 -1.90 5.34 -4.68
N TYR A 23 -1.83 6.10 -5.76
CA TYR A 23 -2.77 7.21 -6.00
C TYR A 23 -4.24 6.76 -6.14
N LEU A 24 -4.50 5.46 -6.35
CA LEU A 24 -5.85 4.87 -6.40
C LEU A 24 -6.27 4.25 -5.06
N TRP A 25 -5.39 4.17 -4.06
CA TRP A 25 -5.70 3.54 -2.79
C TRP A 25 -6.80 4.30 -2.05
N THR A 26 -7.80 3.54 -1.61
CA THR A 26 -8.83 4.03 -0.67
C THR A 26 -8.26 4.07 0.74
N GLU A 27 -9.01 4.62 1.69
CA GLU A 27 -8.67 4.55 3.12
C GLU A 27 -8.44 3.10 3.57
N ALA A 28 -9.30 2.16 3.16
CA ALA A 28 -9.14 0.75 3.50
C ALA A 28 -7.84 0.12 2.94
N ASP A 29 -7.37 0.56 1.77
CA ASP A 29 -6.07 0.13 1.23
C ASP A 29 -4.92 0.70 2.06
N VAL A 30 -5.04 1.95 2.53
CA VAL A 30 -4.08 2.58 3.45
C VAL A 30 -4.05 1.86 4.79
N GLN A 31 -5.21 1.47 5.35
CA GLN A 31 -5.26 0.68 6.59
C GLN A 31 -4.54 -0.67 6.44
N LYS A 32 -4.74 -1.36 5.32
CA LYS A 32 -4.00 -2.60 5.01
C LYS A 32 -2.50 -2.37 4.86
N TRP A 33 -2.08 -1.25 4.29
CA TRP A 33 -0.68 -0.89 4.20
C TRP A 33 -0.10 -0.61 5.59
N LEU A 34 -0.80 0.18 6.41
CA LEU A 34 -0.40 0.55 7.75
C LEU A 34 -0.25 -0.69 8.64
N SER A 35 -1.20 -1.63 8.59
CA SER A 35 -1.15 -2.86 9.39
C SER A 35 0.01 -3.79 9.01
N ARG A 36 0.45 -3.75 7.75
CA ARG A 36 1.57 -4.57 7.25
C ARG A 36 2.93 -3.95 7.50
N HIS A 37 3.05 -2.64 7.30
CA HIS A 37 4.34 -1.95 7.28
C HIS A 37 4.64 -1.22 8.59
N CYS A 38 3.60 -0.82 9.31
CA CYS A 38 3.70 -0.16 10.62
C CYS A 38 3.06 -1.03 11.71
N SER A 39 3.23 -2.36 11.65
CA SER A 39 2.55 -3.32 12.53
C SER A 39 2.67 -2.99 14.02
N ASP A 40 3.87 -2.57 14.44
CA ASP A 40 4.18 -2.27 15.85
C ASP A 40 3.42 -1.04 16.36
N TYR A 41 3.00 -0.17 15.44
CA TYR A 41 2.31 1.09 15.74
C TYR A 41 0.86 1.12 15.24
N TYR A 42 0.41 0.06 14.56
CA TYR A 42 -0.92 0.01 13.94
C TYR A 42 -2.02 0.18 15.00
N ASN A 43 -2.00 -0.64 16.05
CA ASN A 43 -3.03 -0.58 17.11
C ASN A 43 -3.09 0.77 17.84
N LEU A 44 -2.01 1.56 17.79
CA LEU A 44 -1.95 2.88 18.42
C LEU A 44 -2.50 4.00 17.52
N TYR A 45 -2.39 3.87 16.20
CA TYR A 45 -2.61 5.00 15.28
C TYR A 45 -3.55 4.71 14.11
N TRP A 46 -4.03 3.47 13.93
CA TRP A 46 -4.96 3.14 12.84
C TRP A 46 -6.19 4.05 12.84
N GLU A 47 -6.73 4.36 14.03
CA GLU A 47 -7.89 5.23 14.20
C GLU A 47 -7.59 6.66 13.74
N ARG A 48 -6.38 7.17 13.98
CA ARG A 48 -5.95 8.50 13.48
C ARG A 48 -5.94 8.56 11.96
N PHE A 49 -5.51 7.48 11.29
CA PHE A 49 -5.58 7.41 9.83
C PHE A 49 -7.02 7.30 9.33
N HIS A 50 -7.89 6.64 10.08
CA HIS A 50 -9.31 6.49 9.77
C HIS A 50 -10.08 7.80 9.92
N GLU A 51 -9.96 8.46 11.08
CA GLU A 51 -10.62 9.73 11.42
C GLU A 51 -10.29 10.86 10.43
N HIS A 52 -9.06 10.85 9.90
CA HIS A 52 -8.60 11.84 8.92
C HIS A 52 -8.86 11.43 7.45
N ASP A 53 -9.53 10.30 7.20
CA ASP A 53 -9.83 9.75 5.87
C ASP A 53 -8.59 9.70 4.95
N ILE A 54 -7.49 9.14 5.48
CA ILE A 54 -6.23 9.12 4.75
C ILE A 54 -6.31 8.13 3.59
N THR A 55 -6.55 8.66 2.39
CA THR A 55 -6.42 7.94 1.11
C THR A 55 -4.96 7.87 0.65
N GLY A 56 -4.66 7.05 -0.36
CA GLY A 56 -3.28 6.95 -0.88
C GLY A 56 -2.74 8.26 -1.45
N ARG A 57 -3.62 9.10 -2.03
CA ARG A 57 -3.25 10.46 -2.48
C ARG A 57 -2.81 11.35 -1.32
N ALA A 58 -3.48 11.25 -0.17
CA ALA A 58 -3.10 11.98 1.03
C ALA A 58 -1.79 11.41 1.61
N LEU A 59 -1.68 10.07 1.71
CA LEU A 59 -0.52 9.37 2.28
C LEU A 59 0.80 9.78 1.62
N VAL A 60 0.85 9.84 0.29
CA VAL A 60 2.06 10.24 -0.45
C VAL A 60 2.37 11.74 -0.35
N ARG A 61 1.49 12.54 0.26
CA ARG A 61 1.68 13.99 0.50
C ARG A 61 1.89 14.35 1.97
N ILE A 62 1.57 13.45 2.90
CA ILE A 62 1.80 13.64 4.34
C ILE A 62 3.28 14.01 4.59
N ASN A 63 3.54 14.80 5.62
CA ASN A 63 4.90 15.05 6.11
C ASN A 63 4.93 14.85 7.63
N ASP A 64 6.11 14.95 8.24
CA ASP A 64 6.27 14.81 9.68
C ASP A 64 5.30 15.73 10.47
N ASN A 65 5.20 17.01 10.08
CA ASN A 65 4.27 17.96 10.70
C ASN A 65 2.80 17.55 10.57
N THR A 66 2.42 16.85 9.49
CA THR A 66 1.05 16.36 9.31
C THR A 66 0.78 15.18 10.25
N LEU A 67 1.73 14.24 10.39
CA LEU A 67 1.63 13.15 11.36
C LEU A 67 1.52 13.69 12.80
N LEU A 68 2.30 14.74 13.11
CA LEU A 68 2.22 15.41 14.41
C LEU A 68 0.82 16.01 14.66
N ARG A 69 0.27 16.73 13.67
CA ARG A 69 -1.08 17.32 13.76
C ARG A 69 -2.20 16.28 13.82
N MET A 70 -1.99 15.08 13.27
CA MET A 70 -2.90 13.94 13.40
C MET A 70 -2.84 13.27 14.78
N GLY A 71 -1.98 13.74 15.69
CA GLY A 71 -1.89 13.23 17.06
C GLY A 71 -0.78 12.20 17.30
N ILE A 72 0.12 11.98 16.33
CA ILE A 72 1.30 11.10 16.51
C ILE A 72 2.43 11.93 17.14
N THR A 73 2.30 12.23 18.43
CA THR A 73 3.19 13.15 19.15
C THR A 73 4.53 12.52 19.55
N ASN A 74 4.54 11.21 19.84
CA ASN A 74 5.78 10.48 20.12
C ASN A 74 6.70 10.53 18.89
N LYS A 75 7.89 11.09 19.07
CA LYS A 75 8.87 11.34 17.99
C LYS A 75 9.36 10.04 17.36
N GLU A 76 9.68 9.03 18.16
CA GLU A 76 10.22 7.75 17.65
C GLU A 76 9.18 7.01 16.80
N HIS A 77 7.93 6.99 17.25
CA HIS A 77 6.82 6.38 16.52
C HIS A 77 6.57 7.13 15.20
N ARG A 78 6.55 8.46 15.26
CA ARG A 78 6.35 9.32 14.09
C ARG A 78 7.45 9.14 13.07
N GLU A 79 8.72 9.11 13.49
CA GLU A 79 9.86 8.85 12.62
C GLU A 79 9.80 7.46 11.99
N ALA A 80 9.33 6.44 12.72
CA ALA A 80 9.18 5.10 12.19
C ALA A 80 8.10 5.01 11.10
N ILE A 81 6.92 5.58 11.36
CA ILE A 81 5.84 5.67 10.36
C ILE A 81 6.30 6.51 9.16
N TRP A 82 7.00 7.61 9.40
CA TRP A 82 7.53 8.46 8.35
C TRP A 82 8.52 7.72 7.44
N ARG A 83 9.42 6.92 8.02
CA ARG A 83 10.34 6.06 7.25
C ARG A 83 9.59 5.09 6.33
N GLU A 84 8.50 4.48 6.79
CA GLU A 84 7.69 3.60 5.94
C GLU A 84 6.97 4.36 4.81
N ILE A 85 6.49 5.58 5.07
CA ILE A 85 5.91 6.44 4.01
C ILE A 85 6.96 6.78 2.95
N LEU A 86 8.19 7.10 3.34
CA LEU A 86 9.28 7.36 2.39
C LEU A 86 9.61 6.12 1.54
N LYS A 87 9.68 4.93 2.14
CA LYS A 87 9.87 3.68 1.40
C LYS A 87 8.74 3.44 0.38
N LEU A 88 7.49 3.71 0.78
CA LEU A 88 6.34 3.59 -0.11
C LEU A 88 6.45 4.52 -1.32
N ARG A 89 6.90 5.77 -1.13
CA ARG A 89 7.12 6.73 -2.22
C ARG A 89 8.18 6.25 -3.19
N LEU A 90 9.36 5.88 -2.70
CA LEU A 90 10.44 5.35 -3.53
C LEU A 90 9.97 4.14 -4.35
N LYS A 91 9.24 3.22 -3.72
CA LYS A 91 8.68 2.05 -4.42
C LYS A 91 7.67 2.47 -5.51
N THR A 92 6.84 3.48 -5.23
CA THR A 92 5.86 3.99 -6.19
C THR A 92 6.56 4.63 -7.38
N ASP A 93 7.55 5.49 -7.14
CA ASP A 93 8.32 6.18 -8.16
C ASP A 93 9.07 5.18 -9.05
N ILE A 94 9.72 4.17 -8.46
CA ILE A 94 10.41 3.11 -9.22
C ILE A 94 9.43 2.35 -10.13
N VAL A 95 8.25 1.99 -9.60
CA VAL A 95 7.24 1.28 -10.40
C VAL A 95 6.71 2.17 -11.52
N GLU A 96 6.44 3.44 -11.23
CA GLU A 96 5.95 4.41 -12.21
C GLU A 96 6.97 4.65 -13.33
N ILE A 97 8.25 4.83 -13.01
CA ILE A 97 9.33 4.95 -14.00
C ILE A 97 9.37 3.73 -14.91
N ARG A 98 9.37 2.51 -14.34
CA ARG A 98 9.38 1.27 -15.13
C ARG A 98 8.15 1.12 -16.02
N ASP A 99 7.01 1.61 -15.57
CA ASP A 99 5.78 1.59 -16.34
C ASP A 99 5.78 2.62 -17.47
N LEU A 100 6.38 3.79 -17.26
CA LEU A 100 6.60 4.80 -18.29
C LEU A 100 7.58 4.31 -19.36
N GLU A 101 8.70 3.71 -18.95
CA GLU A 101 9.69 3.09 -19.85
C GLU A 101 9.05 2.00 -20.71
N ARG A 102 8.25 1.12 -20.09
CA ARG A 102 7.53 0.06 -20.81
C ARG A 102 6.57 0.65 -21.85
N ARG A 103 5.77 1.66 -21.48
CA ARG A 103 4.87 2.34 -22.43
C ARG A 103 5.64 2.96 -23.57
N HIS A 104 6.72 3.68 -23.26
CA HIS A 104 7.58 4.30 -24.27
C HIS A 104 8.14 3.26 -25.25
N TYR A 105 8.58 2.10 -24.76
CA TYR A 105 9.05 1.02 -25.62
C TYR A 105 7.94 0.52 -26.56
N TYR A 106 6.72 0.27 -26.06
CA TYR A 106 5.62 -0.14 -26.96
C TYR A 106 5.27 0.94 -28.00
N PHE A 107 5.27 2.22 -27.64
CA PHE A 107 4.98 3.30 -28.59
C PHE A 107 6.06 3.50 -29.67
N ASN A 108 7.31 3.12 -29.44
CA ASN A 108 8.40 3.30 -30.41
C ASN A 108 8.61 2.10 -31.36
N TYR A 109 8.03 0.93 -31.06
CA TYR A 109 8.15 -0.27 -31.89
C TYR A 109 6.88 -0.59 -32.69
N ASP A 110 5.81 0.20 -32.54
CA ASP A 110 4.56 0.15 -33.33
C ASP A 110 4.52 1.20 -34.48
N LEU A 111 5.69 1.65 -34.96
CA LEU A 111 5.92 2.50 -36.14
C LEU A 111 7.01 1.89 -37.03
#